data_AF-A0A183UE35-F1
#
_entry.id   AF-A0A183UE35-F1
#
_cell.length_a   1.000
_cell.length_b   1.000
_cell.length_c   1.000
_cell.angle_alpha   90.00
_cell.angle_beta   90.00
_cell.angle_gamma   90.00
#
_symmetry.space_group_name_H-M   'P 1'
#
loop_
_entity.id
_entity.type
_entity.pdbx_description
1 polymer ?
#
loop_
_entity_poly.entity_id
_entity_poly.type
_entity_poly.pdbx_seq_one_letter_code
_entity_poly.pdbx_strand_id
1 'polypeptide(L)'
;MVNVPKTRRTFCDGKCRKHTMHKVTQYKKGKESTYAQGRRRYDSKQKGFGGQTKPIFRKKAKTTKKIVLRMECSECKHRKQLPIKRCKHFELGGQKKTRGQASIPSRFFIMNQEEERLAEGAFMVEVIKFASFSGDPVLRQLRAPKTALLNTAMVALNLHRMVVGIRGTIIELMKEIGFIGSV
;
A
#
# COMPACT_ATOMS: atom_id res chain seq x y z
N MET A 1 15.76 -2.69 6.94
CA MET A 1 14.97 -2.80 5.69
C MET A 1 15.93 -2.58 4.51
N VAL A 2 15.88 -3.42 3.47
CA VAL A 2 16.69 -3.22 2.25
C VAL A 2 15.76 -2.82 1.10
N ASN A 3 15.97 -1.63 0.56
CA ASN A 3 15.20 -1.08 -0.56
C ASN A 3 16.05 -1.06 -1.83
N VAL A 4 15.54 -1.61 -2.93
CA VAL A 4 16.17 -1.56 -4.25
C VAL A 4 15.22 -0.90 -5.24
N PRO A 5 15.68 0.06 -6.07
CA PRO A 5 14.83 0.72 -7.06
C PRO A 5 14.37 -0.26 -8.15
N LYS A 6 13.18 -0.03 -8.70
CA LYS A 6 12.62 -0.83 -9.81
C LYS A 6 13.37 -0.62 -11.13
N THR A 7 14.12 0.47 -11.26
CA THR A 7 14.95 0.78 -12.43
C THR A 7 16.37 1.13 -12.00
N ARG A 8 17.37 0.69 -12.77
CA ARG A 8 18.78 1.00 -12.51
C ARG A 8 19.56 1.06 -13.83
N ARG A 9 20.44 2.05 -14.00
CA ARG A 9 21.42 2.06 -15.09
C ARG A 9 22.58 1.15 -14.72
N THR A 10 22.86 0.16 -15.58
CA THR A 10 23.98 -0.77 -15.38
C THR A 10 24.51 -1.23 -16.74
N PHE A 11 25.72 -1.75 -16.76
CA PHE A 11 26.31 -2.31 -17.98
C PHE A 11 25.48 -3.50 -18.51
N CYS A 12 25.17 -3.50 -19.80
CA CYS A 12 24.52 -4.62 -20.47
C CYS A 12 25.58 -5.49 -21.17
N ASP A 13 25.70 -6.74 -20.74
CA ASP A 13 26.58 -7.79 -21.27
C ASP A 13 26.07 -8.40 -22.59
N GLY A 14 24.83 -8.12 -22.97
CA GLY A 14 24.25 -8.57 -24.23
C GLY A 14 24.69 -7.75 -25.43
N LYS A 15 23.80 -7.65 -26.42
CA LYS A 15 24.05 -6.96 -27.71
C LYS A 15 24.43 -5.49 -27.57
N CYS A 16 23.96 -4.82 -26.52
CA CYS A 16 24.14 -3.37 -26.36
C CYS A 16 25.56 -2.96 -25.94
N ARG A 17 26.29 -3.80 -25.19
CA ARG A 17 27.65 -3.54 -24.65
C ARG A 17 27.85 -2.13 -24.08
N LYS A 18 26.80 -1.54 -23.51
CA LYS A 18 26.78 -0.16 -22.98
C LYS A 18 25.91 -0.09 -21.72
N HIS A 19 25.96 1.05 -21.02
CA HIS A 19 25.16 1.29 -19.83
C HIS A 19 23.73 1.71 -20.18
N THR A 20 22.81 0.76 -20.11
CA THR A 20 21.39 0.97 -20.42
C THR A 20 20.52 0.94 -19.16
N MET A 21 19.27 1.40 -19.29
CA MET A 21 18.25 1.26 -18.25
C MET A 21 17.82 -0.20 -18.15
N HIS A 22 17.81 -0.74 -16.93
CA HIS A 22 17.35 -2.10 -16.65
C HIS A 22 16.13 -2.07 -15.72
N LYS A 23 15.14 -2.90 -16.03
CA LYS A 23 14.01 -3.21 -15.15
C LYS A 23 14.48 -4.25 -14.13
N VAL A 24 14.30 -3.95 -12.85
CA VAL A 24 14.71 -4.79 -11.74
C VAL A 24 13.50 -5.55 -11.22
N THR A 25 13.62 -6.87 -11.12
CA THR A 25 12.61 -7.74 -10.54
C THR A 25 13.25 -8.72 -9.57
N GLN A 26 12.48 -9.26 -8.63
CA GLN A 26 12.98 -10.33 -7.78
C GLN A 26 12.94 -11.66 -8.54
N TYR A 27 14.04 -12.42 -8.52
CA TYR A 27 14.04 -13.77 -9.05
C TYR A 27 13.18 -14.70 -8.18
N LYS A 28 12.34 -15.50 -8.83
CA LYS A 28 11.59 -16.59 -8.22
C LYS A 28 12.04 -17.91 -8.84
N LYS A 29 12.25 -18.93 -8.01
CA LYS A 29 12.52 -20.29 -8.48
C LYS A 29 11.27 -20.81 -9.21
N GLY A 30 11.46 -21.35 -10.42
CA GLY A 30 10.39 -22.00 -11.17
C GLY A 30 10.00 -23.36 -10.60
N LYS A 31 8.91 -23.95 -11.14
CA LYS A 31 8.52 -25.34 -10.86
C LYS A 31 9.62 -26.29 -11.36
N GLU A 32 9.87 -27.35 -10.61
CA GLU A 32 10.84 -28.38 -11.01
C GLU A 32 10.29 -29.21 -12.17
N SER A 33 11.13 -29.47 -13.17
CA SER A 33 10.77 -30.30 -14.33
C SER A 33 10.86 -31.79 -13.99
N THR A 34 9.85 -32.56 -14.39
CA THR A 34 9.79 -34.03 -14.22
C THR A 34 10.74 -34.77 -15.15
N TYR A 35 10.99 -34.22 -16.34
CA TYR A 35 11.81 -34.84 -17.39
C TYR A 35 13.32 -34.66 -17.15
N ALA A 36 13.71 -33.83 -16.19
CA ALA A 36 15.12 -33.64 -15.84
C ALA A 36 15.74 -35.00 -15.43
N GLN A 37 16.96 -35.28 -15.91
CA GLN A 37 17.62 -36.58 -15.70
C GLN A 37 17.68 -37.00 -14.23
N GLY A 38 18.01 -36.06 -13.33
CA GLY A 38 18.07 -36.31 -11.90
C GLY A 38 16.71 -36.65 -11.29
N ARG A 39 15.64 -36.02 -11.77
CA ARG A 39 14.28 -36.30 -11.32
C ARG A 39 13.79 -37.66 -11.82
N ARG A 40 13.99 -37.97 -13.11
CA ARG A 40 13.71 -39.29 -13.70
C ARG A 40 14.42 -40.41 -12.93
N ARG A 41 15.70 -40.23 -12.61
CA ARG A 41 16.47 -41.19 -11.80
C ARG A 41 15.91 -41.35 -10.39
N TYR A 42 15.53 -40.24 -9.73
CA TYR A 42 14.92 -40.29 -8.40
C TYR A 42 13.61 -41.06 -8.42
N ASP A 43 12.74 -40.76 -9.38
CA ASP A 43 11.43 -41.40 -9.50
C ASP A 43 11.57 -42.89 -9.82
N SER A 44 12.49 -43.30 -10.71
CA SER A 44 12.79 -44.72 -10.94
C SER A 44 13.35 -45.42 -9.71
N LYS A 45 14.24 -44.75 -8.95
CA LYS A 45 14.78 -45.32 -7.70
C LYS A 45 13.70 -45.48 -6.62
N GLN A 46 12.74 -44.57 -6.59
CA GLN A 46 11.69 -44.51 -5.58
C GLN A 46 10.56 -45.52 -5.82
N LYS A 47 10.46 -46.11 -7.02
CA LYS A 47 9.44 -47.13 -7.36
C LYS A 47 9.76 -48.47 -6.69
N GLY A 48 8.70 -49.20 -6.32
CA GLY A 48 8.81 -50.53 -5.68
C GLY A 48 8.85 -50.44 -4.15
N PHE A 49 9.28 -51.54 -3.52
CA PHE A 49 9.43 -51.63 -2.07
C PHE A 49 10.78 -51.05 -1.60
N GLY A 50 10.86 -50.64 -0.33
CA GLY A 50 12.10 -50.10 0.26
C GLY A 50 12.00 -48.66 0.80
N GLY A 51 10.83 -48.03 0.74
CA GLY A 51 10.56 -46.75 1.41
C GLY A 51 11.34 -45.57 0.82
N GLN A 52 11.83 -44.67 1.66
CA GLN A 52 12.50 -43.44 1.23
C GLN A 52 13.97 -43.70 0.83
N THR A 53 14.31 -43.50 -0.45
CA THR A 53 15.60 -43.96 -1.02
C THR A 53 16.74 -42.93 -1.02
N LYS A 54 16.43 -41.67 -0.68
CA LYS A 54 17.37 -40.54 -0.64
C LYS A 54 17.15 -39.71 0.62
N PRO A 55 18.21 -39.14 1.21
CA PRO A 55 18.11 -38.42 2.48
C PRO A 55 17.28 -37.15 2.34
N ILE A 56 16.40 -36.90 3.31
CA ILE A 56 15.65 -35.65 3.45
C ILE A 56 16.36 -34.77 4.47
N PHE A 57 16.76 -33.56 4.06
CA PHE A 57 17.45 -32.63 4.94
C PHE A 57 16.47 -31.97 5.95
N ARG A 58 16.55 -32.37 7.23
CA ARG A 58 15.66 -31.87 8.31
C ARG A 58 16.23 -30.68 9.10
N LYS A 59 17.55 -30.60 9.31
CA LYS A 59 18.18 -29.62 10.22
C LYS A 59 18.50 -28.27 9.53
N LYS A 60 17.48 -27.49 9.17
CA LYS A 60 17.67 -26.17 8.53
C LYS A 60 18.03 -25.08 9.54
N ALA A 61 19.27 -24.61 9.53
CA ALA A 61 19.73 -23.53 10.42
C ALA A 61 19.51 -22.11 9.84
N LYS A 62 19.53 -21.93 8.51
CA LYS A 62 19.45 -20.60 7.89
C LYS A 62 18.00 -20.13 7.79
N THR A 63 17.71 -18.98 8.39
CA THR A 63 16.38 -18.35 8.40
C THR A 63 16.09 -17.51 7.15
N THR A 64 17.14 -16.99 6.49
CA THR A 64 17.02 -16.10 5.32
C THR A 64 17.74 -16.68 4.10
N LYS A 65 17.36 -16.23 2.91
CA LYS A 65 17.96 -16.60 1.63
C LYS A 65 18.74 -15.41 1.04
N LYS A 66 19.68 -15.68 0.13
CA LYS A 66 20.25 -14.61 -0.70
C LYS A 66 19.19 -14.21 -1.72
N ILE A 67 18.88 -12.92 -1.80
CA ILE A 67 17.93 -12.42 -2.79
C ILE A 67 18.69 -12.18 -4.08
N VAL A 68 18.18 -12.73 -5.17
CA VAL A 68 18.73 -12.55 -6.50
C VAL A 68 17.82 -11.61 -7.27
N LEU A 69 18.41 -10.56 -7.84
CA LEU A 69 17.71 -9.63 -8.72
C LEU A 69 17.82 -10.14 -10.15
N ARG A 70 16.70 -10.13 -10.86
CA ARG A 70 16.65 -10.31 -12.31
C ARG A 70 16.57 -8.92 -12.95
N MET A 71 17.65 -8.54 -13.64
CA MET A 71 17.75 -7.27 -14.35
C MET A 71 17.47 -7.54 -15.83
N GLU A 72 16.45 -6.89 -16.39
CA GLU A 72 16.09 -6.99 -17.81
C GLU A 72 16.42 -5.68 -18.52
N CYS A 73 17.23 -5.73 -19.56
CA CYS A 73 17.58 -4.56 -20.36
C CYS A 73 16.35 -4.06 -21.14
N SER A 74 16.13 -2.74 -21.18
CA SER A 74 15.03 -2.15 -21.93
C SER A 74 15.16 -2.32 -23.45
N GLU A 75 16.39 -2.30 -23.97
CA GLU A 75 16.68 -2.33 -25.41
C GLU A 75 16.71 -3.78 -25.95
N CYS A 76 17.65 -4.60 -25.48
CA CYS A 76 17.89 -5.94 -26.02
C CYS A 76 17.13 -7.06 -25.28
N LYS A 77 16.39 -6.75 -24.21
CA LYS A 77 15.69 -7.71 -23.34
C LYS A 77 16.59 -8.82 -22.76
N HIS A 78 17.91 -8.63 -22.81
CA HIS A 78 18.86 -9.52 -22.17
C HIS A 78 18.68 -9.48 -20.65
N ARG A 79 18.82 -10.64 -20.01
CA ARG A 79 18.50 -10.83 -18.60
C ARG A 79 19.72 -11.30 -17.85
N LYS A 80 20.13 -10.53 -16.84
CA LYS A 80 21.23 -10.88 -15.95
C LYS A 80 20.75 -11.07 -14.52
N GLN A 81 21.43 -11.93 -13.78
CA GLN A 81 21.12 -12.23 -12.39
C GLN A 81 22.20 -11.66 -11.47
N LEU A 82 21.79 -10.87 -10.48
CA LEU A 82 22.69 -10.27 -9.51
C LEU A 82 22.31 -10.71 -8.09
N PRO A 83 23.13 -11.53 -7.41
CA PRO A 83 22.88 -11.89 -6.02
C PRO A 83 23.28 -10.76 -5.06
N ILE A 84 22.41 -10.46 -4.09
CA ILE A 84 22.70 -9.58 -2.97
C ILE A 84 23.02 -10.42 -1.71
N LYS A 85 23.64 -9.79 -0.71
CA LYS A 85 23.76 -10.34 0.65
C LYS A 85 22.38 -10.71 1.22
N ARG A 86 22.37 -11.62 2.20
CA ARG A 86 21.13 -12.08 2.83
C ARG A 86 20.47 -10.94 3.61
N CYS A 87 19.15 -10.83 3.50
CA CYS A 87 18.35 -9.86 4.25
C CYS A 87 17.04 -10.50 4.69
N LYS A 88 16.45 -10.01 5.79
CA LYS A 88 15.16 -10.48 6.32
C LYS A 88 13.99 -9.83 5.59
N HIS A 89 14.01 -8.50 5.47
CA HIS A 89 12.98 -7.72 4.78
C HIS A 89 13.58 -7.03 3.56
N PHE A 90 12.93 -7.27 2.41
CA PHE A 90 13.32 -6.73 1.12
C PHE A 90 12.10 -6.14 0.43
N GLU A 91 12.25 -4.90 0.01
CA GLU A 91 11.22 -4.15 -0.70
C GLU A 91 11.78 -3.64 -2.04
N LEU A 92 10.91 -3.60 -3.04
CA LEU A 92 11.27 -3.19 -4.39
C LEU A 92 10.54 -1.90 -4.76
N GLY A 93 11.29 -0.80 -4.84
CA GLY A 93 10.75 0.53 -5.10
C GLY A 93 9.98 1.14 -3.92
N GLY A 94 10.42 0.90 -2.69
CA GLY A 94 9.89 1.61 -1.52
C GLY A 94 10.19 3.10 -1.58
N GLN A 95 9.41 3.91 -0.86
CA GLN A 95 9.64 5.35 -0.79
C GLN A 95 11.03 5.64 -0.20
N LYS A 96 11.70 6.65 -0.77
CA LYS A 96 12.98 7.10 -0.23
C LYS A 96 12.72 7.81 1.09
N LYS A 97 13.48 7.46 2.12
CA LYS A 97 13.39 8.16 3.41
C LYS A 97 13.88 9.60 3.23
N THR A 98 13.06 10.57 3.64
CA THR A 98 13.46 11.98 3.75
C THR A 98 14.51 12.13 4.85
N ARG A 99 15.50 12.99 4.64
CA ARG A 99 16.51 13.29 5.67
C ARG A 99 15.95 14.39 6.56
N GLY A 100 15.89 14.17 7.87
CA GLY A 100 15.58 15.22 8.85
C GLY A 100 14.11 15.49 9.16
N GLN A 101 13.15 14.77 8.59
CA GLN A 101 11.76 14.83 9.08
C GLN A 101 11.63 14.02 10.36
N ALA A 102 11.28 14.69 11.46
CA ALA A 102 10.84 14.03 12.68
C ALA A 102 9.58 13.22 12.35
N SER A 103 9.64 11.90 12.48
CA SER A 103 8.45 11.06 12.45
C SER A 103 7.61 11.43 13.67
N ILE A 104 6.59 12.27 13.48
CA ILE A 104 5.62 12.56 14.53
C ILE A 104 4.98 11.21 14.90
N PRO A 105 5.08 10.74 16.15
CA PRO A 105 4.38 9.52 16.54
C PRO A 105 2.89 9.76 16.35
N SER A 106 2.21 8.84 15.66
CA SER A 106 0.78 8.87 15.33
C SER A 106 -0.15 9.05 16.54
N ARG A 107 0.37 8.97 17.77
CA ARG A 107 -0.35 9.27 19.01
C ARG A 107 -0.74 10.74 19.14
N PHE A 108 0.00 11.67 18.53
CA PHE A 108 -0.34 13.10 18.57
C PHE A 108 -1.55 13.44 17.68
N PHE A 109 -1.76 12.68 16.60
CA PHE A 109 -2.90 12.85 15.70
C PHE A 109 -4.19 12.20 16.22
N ILE A 110 -4.09 11.24 17.14
CA ILE A 110 -5.25 10.57 17.74
C ILE A 110 -5.93 11.49 18.77
N MET A 111 -5.19 12.36 19.46
CA MET A 111 -5.79 13.25 20.48
C MET A 111 -6.58 14.41 19.88
N ASN A 112 -6.21 14.93 18.71
CA ASN A 112 -6.96 16.00 18.03
C ASN A 112 -8.19 15.50 17.25
N GLN A 113 -8.38 14.18 17.11
CA GLN A 113 -9.53 13.61 16.39
C GLN A 113 -10.65 13.11 17.34
N GLU A 114 -10.36 12.97 18.64
CA GLU A 114 -11.36 12.69 19.68
C GLU A 114 -12.15 13.96 20.08
N GLU A 115 -11.53 15.15 20.08
CA GLU A 115 -12.24 16.42 20.35
C GLU A 115 -13.25 16.77 19.25
N GLU A 116 -12.93 16.59 17.96
CA GLU A 116 -13.87 16.90 16.86
C GLU A 116 -15.10 15.97 16.86
N ARG A 117 -14.96 14.70 17.24
CA ARG A 117 -16.09 13.74 17.29
C ARG A 117 -17.07 14.02 18.43
N LEU A 118 -16.62 14.57 19.55
CA LEU A 118 -17.51 14.95 20.65
C LEU A 118 -18.31 16.22 20.33
N ALA A 119 -17.76 17.13 19.53
CA ALA A 119 -18.47 18.33 19.07
C ALA A 119 -19.60 18.01 18.06
N GLU A 120 -19.38 17.09 17.11
CA GLU A 120 -20.43 16.67 16.16
C GLU A 120 -21.53 15.84 16.84
N GLY A 121 -21.17 15.02 17.84
CA GLY A 121 -22.12 14.22 18.61
C GLY A 121 -23.04 15.05 19.51
N ALA A 122 -22.53 16.13 20.12
CA ALA A 122 -23.33 17.03 20.95
C ALA A 122 -24.39 17.81 20.13
N PHE A 123 -24.03 18.26 18.92
CA PHE A 123 -24.92 19.03 18.04
C PHE A 123 -26.12 18.20 17.55
N MET A 124 -25.92 16.89 17.28
CA MET A 124 -27.00 16.00 16.84
C MET A 124 -28.03 15.70 17.95
N VAL A 125 -27.59 15.62 19.21
CA VAL A 125 -28.50 15.37 20.35
C VAL A 125 -29.33 16.62 20.69
N GLU A 126 -28.77 17.83 20.54
CA GLU A 126 -29.53 19.08 20.71
C GLU A 126 -30.59 19.30 19.63
N VAL A 127 -30.28 18.99 18.35
CA VAL A 127 -31.24 19.12 17.25
C VAL A 127 -32.40 18.12 17.40
N ILE A 128 -32.14 16.90 17.87
CA ILE A 128 -33.20 15.91 18.15
C ILE A 128 -34.06 16.34 19.35
N LYS A 129 -33.47 16.97 20.38
CA LYS A 129 -34.21 17.53 21.51
C LYS A 129 -35.09 18.72 21.10
N PHE A 130 -34.61 19.60 20.22
CA PHE A 130 -35.39 20.72 19.66
C PHE A 130 -36.55 20.23 18.77
N ALA A 131 -36.30 19.23 17.92
CA ALA A 131 -37.32 18.65 17.04
C ALA A 131 -38.42 17.87 17.80
N SER A 132 -38.21 17.55 19.08
CA SER A 132 -39.20 16.88 19.93
C SER A 132 -40.11 17.85 20.70
N PHE A 133 -39.88 19.17 20.62
CA PHE A 133 -40.63 20.19 21.38
C PHE A 133 -41.60 21.03 20.51
N SER A 134 -41.53 20.94 19.18
CA SER A 134 -42.53 21.54 18.28
C SER A 134 -43.46 20.46 17.73
N GLY A 135 -44.61 20.30 18.38
CA GLY A 135 -45.69 19.45 17.87
C GLY A 135 -46.34 20.06 16.64
N ASP A 136 -45.88 19.69 15.44
CA ASP A 136 -46.55 20.02 14.17
C ASP A 136 -47.00 18.73 13.43
N PRO A 137 -48.31 18.57 13.13
CA PRO A 137 -48.90 17.29 12.79
C PRO A 137 -49.02 17.06 11.27
N VAL A 138 -47.93 16.90 10.52
CA VAL A 138 -48.02 16.46 9.11
C VAL A 138 -46.85 15.54 8.73
N LEU A 139 -46.83 14.30 9.23
CA LEU A 139 -46.04 13.23 8.61
C LEU A 139 -46.52 11.83 9.01
N ARG A 140 -47.85 11.66 9.00
CA ARG A 140 -48.50 10.36 9.14
C ARG A 140 -49.17 9.94 7.83
N GLN A 141 -48.37 9.73 6.77
CA GLN A 141 -48.62 8.78 5.68
C GLN A 141 -47.57 8.99 4.60
N LEU A 142 -46.80 7.94 4.28
CA LEU A 142 -46.64 7.38 2.93
C LEU A 142 -45.54 6.31 2.95
N ARG A 143 -45.95 5.07 2.69
CA ARG A 143 -45.06 3.98 2.26
C ARG A 143 -44.55 4.28 0.84
N ALA A 144 -43.22 4.20 0.66
CA ALA A 144 -42.44 4.13 -0.60
C ALA A 144 -42.56 5.34 -1.56
N PRO A 145 -41.48 5.83 -2.23
CA PRO A 145 -40.75 5.06 -3.25
C PRO A 145 -39.23 5.34 -3.40
N LYS A 146 -38.57 4.48 -4.19
CA LYS A 146 -37.21 4.67 -4.74
C LYS A 146 -37.20 5.82 -5.77
N THR A 147 -37.30 7.07 -5.34
CA THR A 147 -37.00 8.26 -6.19
C THR A 147 -36.48 9.48 -5.42
N ALA A 148 -36.28 9.40 -4.10
CA ALA A 148 -35.82 10.54 -3.28
C ALA A 148 -34.30 10.55 -3.00
N LEU A 149 -33.46 10.01 -3.90
CA LEU A 149 -32.00 9.99 -3.72
C LEU A 149 -31.23 11.03 -4.54
N LEU A 150 -31.89 11.79 -5.43
CA LEU A 150 -31.21 12.85 -6.18
C LEU A 150 -31.27 14.23 -5.52
N ASN A 151 -32.34 14.56 -4.79
CA ASN A 151 -32.51 15.91 -4.24
C ASN A 151 -31.79 16.10 -2.90
N THR A 152 -31.69 15.07 -2.06
CA THR A 152 -30.90 15.10 -0.81
C THR A 152 -29.39 15.14 -1.08
N ALA A 153 -28.95 14.55 -2.20
CA ALA A 153 -27.54 14.56 -2.61
C ALA A 153 -27.07 15.94 -3.12
N MET A 154 -27.92 16.69 -3.83
CA MET A 154 -27.58 18.06 -4.26
C MET A 154 -27.46 19.03 -3.07
N VAL A 155 -28.33 18.94 -2.08
CA VAL A 155 -28.25 19.77 -0.86
C VAL A 155 -26.98 19.44 -0.06
N ALA A 156 -26.62 18.15 0.07
CA ALA A 156 -25.40 17.72 0.73
C ALA A 156 -24.12 18.17 -0.01
N LEU A 157 -24.11 18.15 -1.36
CA LEU A 157 -23.00 18.66 -2.17
C LEU A 157 -22.84 20.17 -2.07
N ASN A 158 -23.94 20.91 -1.97
CA ASN A 158 -23.92 22.37 -1.81
C ASN A 158 -23.46 22.77 -0.39
N LEU A 159 -23.87 22.03 0.65
CA LEU A 159 -23.40 22.25 2.02
C LEU A 159 -21.90 21.90 2.17
N HIS A 160 -21.45 20.79 1.56
CA HIS A 160 -20.03 20.43 1.55
C HIS A 160 -19.19 21.47 0.79
N ARG A 161 -19.69 22.03 -0.32
CA ARG A 161 -19.03 23.14 -1.03
C ARG A 161 -18.95 24.41 -0.19
N MET A 162 -19.97 24.74 0.60
CA MET A 162 -19.93 25.87 1.55
C MET A 162 -18.90 25.66 2.67
N VAL A 163 -18.85 24.46 3.28
CA VAL A 163 -17.90 24.15 4.38
C VAL A 163 -16.44 24.12 3.89
N VAL A 164 -16.18 23.63 2.67
CA VAL A 164 -14.85 23.69 2.05
C VAL A 164 -14.46 25.15 1.74
N GLY A 165 -15.42 26.00 1.34
CA GLY A 165 -15.20 27.42 1.12
C GLY A 165 -14.81 28.19 2.39
N ILE A 166 -15.49 27.92 3.52
CA ILE A 166 -15.20 28.55 4.82
C ILE A 166 -13.84 28.08 5.38
N ARG A 167 -13.46 26.82 5.14
CA ARG A 167 -12.12 26.32 5.49
C ARG A 167 -11.01 27.01 4.69
N GLY A 168 -11.26 27.38 3.44
CA GLY A 168 -10.30 28.13 2.61
C GLY A 168 -10.04 29.55 3.13
N THR A 169 -11.09 30.28 3.49
CA THR A 169 -10.98 31.64 4.03
C THR A 169 -10.36 31.69 5.42
N ILE A 170 -10.61 30.69 6.27
CA ILE A 170 -9.94 30.57 7.58
C ILE A 170 -8.44 30.32 7.43
N ILE A 171 -8.01 29.52 6.44
CA ILE A 171 -6.58 29.28 6.16
C ILE A 171 -5.90 30.55 5.63
N GLU A 172 -6.58 31.37 4.81
CA GLU A 172 -6.03 32.67 4.37
C GLU A 172 -5.96 33.69 5.50
N LEU A 173 -7.00 33.82 6.33
CA LEU A 173 -6.97 34.65 7.54
C LEU A 173 -5.86 34.21 8.52
N MET A 174 -5.64 32.90 8.69
CA MET A 174 -4.56 32.38 9.55
C MET A 174 -3.15 32.65 8.99
N LYS A 175 -3.00 32.89 7.67
CA LYS A 175 -1.75 33.36 7.06
C LYS A 175 -1.56 34.86 7.25
N GLU A 176 -2.62 35.66 7.19
CA GLU A 176 -2.56 37.11 7.46
C GLU A 176 -2.23 37.43 8.93
N ILE A 177 -2.69 36.59 9.87
CA ILE A 177 -2.41 36.73 11.31
C ILE A 177 -1.04 36.10 11.71
N GLY A 178 -0.29 35.53 10.76
CA GLY A 178 1.11 35.11 10.95
C GLY A 178 1.35 33.82 11.74
N PHE A 179 0.33 32.97 11.93
CA PHE A 179 0.46 31.73 12.72
C PHE A 179 1.03 30.54 11.93
N ILE A 180 0.96 30.60 10.59
CA ILE A 180 1.46 29.54 9.69
C ILE A 180 2.64 30.13 8.92
N GLY A 181 3.86 29.76 9.31
CA GLY A 181 5.09 30.24 8.68
C GLY A 181 5.12 29.95 7.19
N SER A 182 5.42 30.99 6.40
CA SER A 182 5.70 30.92 4.97
C SER A 182 6.88 30.00 4.70
N VAL A 183 6.74 29.16 3.67
CA VAL A 183 7.85 28.43 3.03
C VAL A 183 8.81 29.42 2.39
#